data_AF-A0A3G2I7D9-F1
#
_entry.id   AF-A0A3G2I7D9-F1
#
_cell.length_a   1.000
_cell.length_b   1.000
_cell.length_c   1.000
_cell.angle_alpha   90.00
_cell.angle_beta   90.00
_cell.angle_gamma   90.00
#
_symmetry.space_group_name_H-M   'P 1'
#
loop_
_entity.id
_entity.type
_entity.pdbx_description
1 polymer ?
#
loop_
_entity_poly.entity_id
_entity_poly.type
_entity_poly.pdbx_seq_one_letter_code
_entity_poly.pdbx_strand_id
1 'polypeptide(L)'
;MMITLLFMILSFSPDIFNDPENFSKANPLVTPQHIKPEWYFLFPYGILRSIPNKLGGTIALILSVTILMTLPFTHTSNLRSMTFRPLAQLTFWTLVATF
;
A
#
# COMPACT_ATOMS: atom_id res chain seq x y z
N MET A 1 21.06 -10.57 -4.03
CA MET A 1 20.18 -10.92 -2.89
C MET A 1 18.70 -10.86 -3.22
N MET A 2 18.17 -9.79 -3.84
CA MET A 2 16.74 -9.71 -4.15
C MET A 2 16.26 -10.78 -5.14
N ILE A 3 17.02 -11.00 -6.23
CA ILE A 3 16.68 -12.01 -7.25
C ILE A 3 16.70 -13.44 -6.66
N THR A 4 17.68 -13.76 -5.83
CA THR A 4 17.77 -15.07 -5.16
C THR A 4 16.59 -15.31 -4.22
N LEU A 5 16.12 -14.28 -3.50
CA LEU A 5 14.95 -14.36 -2.63
C LEU A 5 13.67 -14.62 -3.43
N LEU A 6 13.49 -13.90 -4.55
CA LEU A 6 12.36 -14.13 -5.46
C LEU A 6 12.33 -15.57 -5.99
N PHE A 7 13.47 -16.10 -6.43
CA PHE A 7 13.56 -17.50 -6.88
C PHE A 7 13.21 -18.50 -5.78
N MET A 8 13.64 -18.26 -4.54
CA MET A 8 13.28 -19.10 -3.41
C MET A 8 11.76 -19.11 -3.17
N ILE A 9 11.12 -17.94 -3.17
CA ILE A 9 9.67 -17.83 -2.97
C ILE A 9 8.91 -18.56 -4.08
N LEU A 10 9.27 -18.31 -5.35
CA LEU A 10 8.60 -18.93 -6.49
C LEU A 10 8.75 -20.46 -6.50
N SER A 11 9.89 -20.98 -6.07
CA SER A 11 10.19 -22.42 -6.13
C SER A 11 9.61 -23.20 -4.94
N PHE A 12 9.62 -22.61 -3.74
CA PHE A 12 9.26 -23.32 -2.50
C PHE A 12 7.89 -22.92 -1.94
N SER A 13 7.39 -21.72 -2.23
CA SER A 13 6.14 -21.19 -1.65
C SER A 13 5.43 -20.23 -2.61
N PRO A 14 5.01 -20.68 -3.80
CA PRO A 14 4.45 -19.81 -4.84
C PRO A 14 3.17 -19.09 -4.39
N ASP A 15 2.38 -19.70 -3.51
CA ASP A 15 1.06 -19.20 -3.10
C ASP A 15 1.07 -18.44 -1.77
N ILE A 16 2.24 -18.15 -1.19
CA ILE A 16 2.33 -17.51 0.13
C ILE A 16 1.63 -16.13 0.19
N PHE A 17 1.53 -15.44 -0.95
CA PHE A 17 0.90 -14.13 -1.07
C PHE A 17 -0.54 -14.17 -1.62
N ASN A 18 -1.03 -15.35 -2.00
CA ASN A 18 -2.36 -15.54 -2.58
C ASN A 18 -3.37 -15.87 -1.49
N ASP A 19 -4.61 -15.42 -1.67
CA ASP A 19 -5.70 -15.81 -0.79
C ASP A 19 -6.26 -17.19 -1.19
N PRO A 20 -6.40 -18.15 -0.25
CA PRO A 20 -7.03 -19.44 -0.52
C PRO A 20 -8.43 -19.34 -1.15
N GLU A 21 -9.21 -18.29 -0.86
CA GLU A 21 -10.56 -18.10 -1.40
C GLU A 21 -10.54 -17.94 -2.94
N ASN A 22 -9.43 -17.45 -3.52
CA ASN A 22 -9.27 -17.26 -4.97
C ASN A 22 -9.11 -18.57 -5.77
N PHE A 23 -8.87 -19.71 -5.10
CA PHE A 23 -8.86 -21.02 -5.77
C PHE A 23 -10.27 -21.58 -6.00
N SER A 24 -11.28 -21.01 -5.36
CA SER A 24 -12.68 -21.37 -5.60
C SER A 24 -13.23 -20.68 -6.85
N LYS A 25 -14.20 -21.28 -7.52
CA LYS A 25 -14.85 -20.65 -8.69
C LYS A 25 -15.68 -19.45 -8.22
N ALA A 26 -15.62 -18.35 -8.97
CA ALA A 26 -16.40 -17.15 -8.68
C ALA A 26 -17.91 -17.45 -8.65
N ASN A 27 -18.57 -16.99 -7.59
CA ASN A 27 -20.03 -17.06 -7.43
C ASN A 27 -20.60 -15.64 -7.24
N PRO A 28 -21.31 -15.06 -8.23
CA PRO A 28 -21.86 -13.71 -8.13
C PRO A 28 -22.91 -13.53 -7.02
N LEU A 29 -23.51 -14.61 -6.51
CA LEU A 29 -24.58 -14.56 -5.52
C LEU A 29 -24.07 -14.66 -4.08
N VAL A 30 -22.78 -14.98 -3.87
CA VAL A 30 -22.22 -15.25 -2.54
C VAL A 30 -20.92 -14.50 -2.36
N THR A 31 -20.87 -13.62 -1.36
CA THR A 31 -19.62 -13.01 -0.89
C THR A 31 -18.99 -13.89 0.19
N PRO A 32 -17.70 -14.23 0.08
CA PRO A 32 -17.00 -14.93 1.16
C PRO A 32 -16.99 -14.13 2.47
N GLN A 33 -16.88 -14.84 3.59
CA GLN A 33 -16.91 -14.23 4.92
C GLN A 33 -15.65 -13.39 5.21
N HIS A 34 -14.49 -13.78 4.70
CA HIS A 34 -13.20 -13.13 4.98
C HIS A 34 -12.60 -12.40 3.77
N ILE A 35 -13.45 -11.70 3.00
CA ILE A 35 -13.01 -10.95 1.82
C ILE A 35 -12.01 -9.84 2.17
N LYS A 36 -10.83 -9.91 1.57
CA LYS A 36 -9.78 -8.90 1.64
C LYS A 36 -9.13 -8.72 0.28
N PRO A 37 -8.62 -7.52 -0.03
CA PRO A 37 -7.83 -7.31 -1.24
C PRO A 37 -6.43 -7.92 -1.08
N GLU A 38 -5.68 -7.95 -2.17
CA GLU A 38 -4.26 -8.34 -2.14
C GLU A 38 -3.44 -7.42 -1.24
N TRP A 39 -2.31 -7.94 -0.75
CA TRP A 39 -1.50 -7.29 0.29
C TRP A 39 -1.05 -5.87 -0.09
N TYR A 40 -0.73 -5.62 -1.36
CA TYR A 40 -0.31 -4.29 -1.86
C TYR A 40 -1.48 -3.29 -1.96
N PHE A 41 -2.72 -3.74 -1.90
CA PHE A 41 -3.92 -2.89 -1.86
C PHE A 41 -4.46 -2.68 -0.44
N LEU A 42 -3.84 -3.23 0.60
CA LEU A 42 -4.29 -3.04 1.98
C LEU A 42 -4.20 -1.57 2.44
N PHE A 43 -3.14 -0.86 2.07
CA PHE A 43 -2.97 0.58 2.36
C PHE A 43 -4.15 1.43 1.85
N PRO A 44 -4.47 1.47 0.54
CA PRO A 44 -5.58 2.29 0.05
C PRO A 44 -6.94 1.78 0.55
N TYR A 45 -7.08 0.48 0.80
CA TYR A 45 -8.28 -0.10 1.37
C TYR A 45 -8.54 0.33 2.82
N GLY A 46 -7.49 0.45 3.64
CA GLY A 46 -7.56 0.99 4.99
C GLY A 46 -8.08 2.44 4.98
N ILE A 47 -7.55 3.27 4.07
CA ILE A 47 -8.00 4.65 3.88
C ILE A 47 -9.48 4.69 3.46
N LEU A 48 -9.87 3.88 2.47
CA LEU A 48 -11.26 3.82 1.97
C LEU A 48 -12.26 3.50 3.10
N ARG A 49 -11.94 2.54 3.97
CA ARG A 49 -12.82 2.10 5.08
C ARG A 49 -12.80 3.03 6.29
N SER A 50 -11.77 3.87 6.43
CA SER A 50 -11.69 4.82 7.54
C SER A 50 -12.75 5.93 7.48
N ILE A 51 -13.30 6.20 6.29
CA ILE A 51 -14.31 7.24 6.08
C ILE A 51 -15.68 6.55 5.91
N PRO A 52 -16.64 6.79 6.81
CA PRO A 52 -17.98 6.19 6.75
C PRO A 52 -18.88 6.88 5.69
N ASN A 53 -18.33 7.21 4.52
CA ASN A 53 -19.03 7.84 3.40
C ASN A 53 -18.47 7.31 2.07
N LYS A 54 -19.35 6.87 1.17
CA LYS A 54 -18.97 6.29 -0.13
C LYS A 54 -18.16 7.26 -1.01
N LEU A 55 -18.62 8.50 -1.14
CA LEU A 55 -17.94 9.53 -1.93
C LEU A 55 -16.66 9.97 -1.24
N GLY A 56 -16.72 10.26 0.06
CA GLY A 56 -15.57 10.69 0.85
C GLY A 56 -14.41 9.68 0.83
N GLY A 57 -14.71 8.40 1.04
CA GLY A 57 -13.72 7.33 0.96
C GLY A 57 -13.08 7.19 -0.42
N THR A 58 -13.88 7.32 -1.49
CA THR A 58 -13.38 7.23 -2.87
C THR A 58 -12.45 8.41 -3.20
N ILE A 59 -12.82 9.63 -2.77
CA ILE A 59 -11.98 10.82 -2.93
C ILE A 59 -10.67 10.66 -2.14
N ALA A 60 -10.74 10.20 -0.89
CA ALA A 60 -9.55 10.00 -0.07
C ALA A 60 -8.59 8.95 -0.65
N LEU A 61 -9.11 7.88 -1.26
CA LEU A 61 -8.29 6.89 -1.95
C LEU A 61 -7.56 7.50 -3.16
N ILE A 62 -8.23 8.32 -3.97
CA ILE A 62 -7.58 9.00 -5.10
C ILE A 62 -6.52 9.99 -4.60
N LEU A 63 -6.82 10.70 -3.51
CA LEU A 63 -5.90 11.65 -2.88
C LEU A 63 -4.67 10.97 -2.29
N SER A 64 -4.78 9.76 -1.74
CA SER A 64 -3.64 9.05 -1.14
C SER A 64 -2.54 8.70 -2.14
N VAL A 65 -2.90 8.51 -3.41
CA VAL A 65 -1.94 8.27 -4.50
C VAL A 65 -1.47 9.59 -5.12
N THR A 66 -2.41 10.50 -5.40
CA THR A 66 -2.10 11.76 -6.09
C THR A 66 -1.26 12.72 -5.25
N ILE A 67 -1.32 12.64 -3.91
CA ILE A 67 -0.48 13.46 -3.03
C ILE A 67 1.02 13.23 -3.26
N LEU A 68 1.43 12.03 -3.69
CA LEU A 68 2.84 11.73 -4.01
C LEU A 68 3.37 12.59 -5.17
N MET A 69 2.51 13.00 -6.09
CA MET A 69 2.87 13.89 -7.20
C MET A 69 3.11 15.34 -6.74
N THR A 70 2.69 15.69 -5.52
CA THR A 70 2.88 17.05 -4.96
C THR A 70 4.22 17.23 -4.25
N LEU A 71 4.97 16.14 -4.02
CA LEU A 71 6.29 16.15 -3.37
C LEU A 71 7.31 17.14 -3.97
N PRO A 72 7.49 17.27 -5.30
CA PRO A 72 8.45 18.24 -5.85
C PRO A 72 8.06 19.69 -5.59
N PHE A 73 6.77 20.00 -5.46
CA PHE A 73 6.28 21.37 -5.24
C PHE A 73 6.29 21.78 -3.77
N THR A 74 6.23 20.81 -2.86
CA THR A 74 6.20 21.03 -1.41
C THR A 74 7.59 20.98 -0.77
N HIS A 75 8.61 20.53 -1.50
CA HIS A 75 9.99 20.50 -1.02
C HIS A 75 10.57 21.92 -0.96
N THR A 76 10.77 22.44 0.26
CA THR A 76 11.25 23.81 0.50
C THR A 76 12.74 23.93 0.75
N SER A 77 13.46 22.80 0.89
CA SER A 77 14.87 22.83 1.27
C SER A 77 15.79 22.90 0.06
N ASN A 78 16.84 23.70 0.14
CA ASN A 78 17.85 23.79 -0.93
C ASN A 78 18.69 22.50 -1.10
N LEU A 79 18.73 21.63 -0.09
CA LEU A 79 19.44 20.36 -0.13
C LEU A 79 18.53 19.24 -0.66
N ARG A 80 18.90 18.68 -1.81
CA ARG A 80 18.16 17.57 -2.44
C ARG A 80 18.16 16.30 -1.59
N SER A 81 19.31 15.95 -1.02
CA SER A 81 19.46 14.73 -0.21
C SER A 81 18.91 14.91 1.22
N MET A 82 18.29 13.85 1.74
CA MET A 82 17.87 13.77 3.15
C MET A 82 18.99 13.28 4.09
N THR A 83 20.17 12.90 3.56
CA THR A 83 21.29 12.34 4.35
C THR A 83 21.74 13.23 5.50
N PHE A 84 21.76 14.55 5.32
CA PHE A 84 22.19 15.53 6.33
C PHE A 84 21.02 16.29 6.96
N ARG A 85 19.82 15.72 6.93
CA ARG A 85 18.59 16.35 7.43
C ARG A 85 17.90 15.44 8.47
N PRO A 86 18.40 15.38 9.72
CA PRO A 86 17.94 14.40 10.71
C PRO A 86 16.44 14.51 11.04
N LEU A 87 15.90 15.73 11.14
CA LEU A 87 14.45 15.93 11.33
C LEU A 87 13.63 15.40 10.15
N ALA A 88 14.13 15.59 8.93
CA ALA A 88 13.46 15.11 7.73
C ALA A 88 13.49 13.57 7.66
N GLN A 89 14.62 12.94 8.03
CA GLN A 89 14.73 11.48 8.14
C GLN A 89 13.71 10.92 9.14
N LEU A 90 13.55 11.56 10.31
CA LEU A 90 12.55 11.15 11.28
C LEU A 90 11.14 11.17 10.66
N THR A 91 10.76 12.28 10.00
CA THR A 91 9.44 12.39 9.36
C THR A 91 9.22 11.37 8.24
N PHE A 92 10.28 11.04 7.48
CA PHE A 92 10.21 10.03 6.43
C PHE A 92 10.00 8.63 7.02
N TRP A 93 10.74 8.28 8.07
CA TRP A 93 10.57 6.99 8.73
C TRP A 93 9.22 6.85 9.44
N THR A 94 8.67 7.93 10.00
CA THR A 94 7.30 7.90 10.53
C THR A 94 6.26 7.70 9.43
N LEU A 95 6.47 8.28 8.24
CA LEU A 95 5.60 8.03 7.08
C LEU A 95 5.68 6.56 6.66
N VAL A 96 6.88 6.00 6.52
CA VAL A 96 7.08 4.59 6.13
C VAL A 96 6.48 3.63 7.15
N ALA A 97 6.54 3.93 8.44
CA ALA A 97 5.98 3.08 9.49
C ALA A 97 4.45 3.13 9.57
N THR A 98 3.82 4.18 9.04
CA THR A 98 2.36 4.38 9.08
C THR A 98 1.67 4.14 7.73
N PHE A 99 2.46 3.85 6.69
CA PHE A 99 2.01 3.50 5.35
C PHE A 99 1.48 2.07 5.29
#